data_AF-A0A853JAW0-F1
#
_entry.id   AF-A0A853JAW0-F1
#
_cell.length_a   1.000
_cell.length_b   1.000
_cell.length_c   1.000
_cell.angle_alpha   90.00
_cell.angle_beta   90.00
_cell.angle_gamma   90.00
#
_symmetry.space_group_name_H-M   'P 1'
#
loop_
_entity.id
_entity.type
_entity.pdbx_description
1 polymer ?
#
loop_
_entity_poly.entity_id
_entity_poly.type
_entity_poly.pdbx_seq_one_letter_code
_entity_poly.pdbx_strand_id
1 'polypeptide(L)' 'MSTVGGDFAPYGLAAFLFAVFCAYWAQETARSAWLWFFLGLLLPPIAGIALLSKNAVRLERLAQRRKDNA' A
#
# COMPACT_ATOMS: atom_id res chain seq x y z
N MET A 1 28.42 -2.78 0.15
CA MET A 1 27.83 -1.55 0.74
C MET A 1 26.43 -1.40 0.14
N SER A 2 25.41 -2.00 0.75
CA SER A 2 24.01 -1.83 0.30
C SER A 2 23.59 -0.40 0.65
N THR A 3 23.16 0.36 -0.35
CA THR A 3 22.70 1.75 -0.19
C THR A 3 21.35 1.74 0.54
N VAL A 4 21.39 1.89 1.86
CA VAL A 4 20.21 1.92 2.77
C VAL A 4 19.35 3.20 2.58
N GLY A 5 19.27 3.79 1.37
CA GLY A 5 18.61 5.08 1.21
C GLY A 5 18.12 5.50 -0.18
N GLY A 6 18.12 4.62 -1.19
CA GLY A 6 17.85 5.04 -2.59
C GLY A 6 16.65 4.39 -3.30
N ASP A 7 16.23 3.19 -2.92
CA ASP A 7 15.49 2.33 -3.84
C ASP A 7 13.96 2.41 -3.68
N PHE A 8 13.42 3.55 -3.26
CA PHE A 8 11.97 3.78 -3.22
C PHE A 8 11.40 4.23 -4.56
N ALA A 9 12.26 4.76 -5.45
CA ALA A 9 11.90 5.19 -6.80
C ALA A 9 11.16 4.12 -7.63
N PRO A 10 11.63 2.84 -7.72
CA PRO A 10 10.92 1.82 -8.50
C PRO A 10 9.55 1.48 -7.92
N TYR A 11 9.37 1.51 -6.59
CA TYR A 11 8.07 1.22 -5.96
C TYR A 11 7.05 2.34 -6.18
N GLY A 12 7.49 3.60 -6.07
CA GLY A 12 6.65 4.75 -6.40
C GLY A 12 6.25 4.78 -7.87
N LEU A 13 7.20 4.49 -8.77
CA LEU A 13 6.95 4.37 -10.21
C LEU A 13 5.98 3.23 -10.51
N ALA A 14 6.12 2.07 -9.87
CA ALA A 14 5.21 0.94 -10.05
C ALA A 14 3.77 1.27 -9.61
N ALA A 15 3.59 1.93 -8.46
CA ALA A 15 2.28 2.38 -8.01
C ALA A 15 1.66 3.42 -8.95
N PHE A 16 2.47 4.35 -9.47
CA PHE A 16 2.02 5.34 -10.44
C PHE A 16 1.60 4.69 -11.76
N LEU A 17 2.42 3.80 -12.33
CA LEU A 17 2.12 3.06 -13.55
C LEU A 17 0.84 2.21 -13.40
N PHE A 18 0.64 1.60 -12.23
CA PHE A 18 -0.59 0.87 -11.91
C PHE A 18 -1.82 1.79 -11.89
N ALA A 19 -1.72 2.98 -11.29
CA ALA A 19 -2.79 3.97 -11.30
C ALA A 19 -3.12 4.45 -12.73
N VAL A 20 -2.09 4.66 -13.57
CA VAL A 20 -2.27 5.02 -15.00
C VAL A 20 -2.94 3.89 -15.78
N PHE A 21 -2.53 2.64 -15.57
CA PHE A 21 -3.18 1.47 -16.18
C PHE A 21 -4.65 1.37 -15.77
N CYS A 22 -4.96 1.62 -14.49
CA CYS A 22 -6.33 1.62 -13.99
C CYS A 22 -7.18 2.72 -14.62
N ALA A 23 -6.60 3.90 -14.86
CA ALA A 23 -7.24 5.00 -15.57
C ALA A 23 -7.51 4.66 -17.04
N TYR A 24 -6.55 4.02 -17.71
CA TYR A 24 -6.69 3.55 -19.10
C TYR A 24 -7.82 2.53 -19.23
N TRP A 25 -7.87 1.54 -18.35
CA TRP A 25 -8.95 0.57 -18.33
C TRP A 25 -10.34 1.23 -18.12
N ALA A 26 -10.41 2.25 -17.27
CA ALA A 26 -11.65 2.99 -17.07
C ALA A 26 -12.08 3.77 -18.33
N GLN A 27 -11.14 4.26 -19.13
CA GLN A 27 -11.43 4.89 -20.43
C GLN A 27 -12.06 3.90 -21.40
N GLU A 28 -11.46 2.70 -21.54
CA GLU A 28 -11.97 1.62 -22.41
C GLU A 28 -13.38 1.15 -21.99
N THR A 29 -13.73 1.30 -20.72
CA THR A 29 -15.05 0.92 -20.18
C THR A 29 -16.06 2.08 -20.15
N ALA A 30 -15.77 3.21 -20.82
CA ALA A 30 -16.57 4.44 -20.82
C ALA A 30 -16.89 4.99 -19.41
N ARG A 31 -15.97 4.84 -18.45
CA ARG A 31 -16.07 5.34 -17.08
C ARG A 31 -15.10 6.51 -16.82
N SER A 32 -15.26 7.19 -15.69
CA SER A 32 -14.41 8.33 -15.32
C SER A 32 -12.97 7.89 -15.04
N ALA A 33 -12.08 8.18 -15.99
CA ALA A 33 -10.65 7.88 -15.91
C ALA A 33 -9.98 8.52 -14.69
N TRP A 34 -10.32 9.78 -14.40
CA TRP A 34 -9.78 10.53 -13.26
C TRP A 34 -10.15 9.89 -11.91
N LEU A 35 -11.37 9.38 -11.75
CA LEU A 35 -11.80 8.74 -10.51
C LEU A 35 -11.05 7.43 -10.28
N TRP A 36 -10.90 6.62 -11.33
CA TRP A 36 -10.17 5.35 -11.25
C TRP A 36 -8.67 5.52 -11.09
N PHE A 37 -8.08 6.60 -11.64
CA PHE A 37 -6.69 6.97 -11.36
C PHE A 37 -6.45 7.21 -9.87
N PHE A 38 -7.25 8.08 -9.24
CA PHE A 38 -7.10 8.35 -7.80
C PHE A 38 -7.42 7.13 -6.94
N LEU A 39 -8.37 6.30 -7.36
CA LEU A 39 -8.64 5.04 -6.68
C LEU A 39 -7.40 4.14 -6.69
N GLY A 40 -6.76 3.97 -7.85
CA GLY A 40 -5.53 3.18 -7.99
C GLY A 40 -4.34 3.75 -7.21
N LEU A 41 -4.27 5.08 -7.07
CA LEU A 41 -3.20 5.77 -6.34
C LEU A 41 -3.40 5.81 -4.82
N LEU A 42 -4.65 5.87 -4.34
CA LEU A 42 -4.99 5.94 -2.91
C LEU A 42 -5.10 4.56 -2.25
N LEU A 43 -5.35 3.51 -3.01
CA LEU A 43 -5.45 2.16 -2.47
C LEU A 43 -4.16 1.68 -1.77
N PRO A 44 -2.94 1.89 -2.32
CA PRO A 44 -1.69 1.48 -1.67
C PRO A 44 -1.44 2.10 -0.28
N PRO A 45 -1.55 3.43 -0.06
CA PRO A 45 -1.35 4.00 1.26
C PRO A 45 -2.45 3.58 2.25
N ILE A 46 -3.71 3.47 1.82
CA ILE A 46 -4.80 2.99 2.68
C ILE A 46 -4.55 1.55 3.13
N ALA A 47 -4.15 0.68 2.19
CA ALA A 47 -3.79 -0.69 2.49
C ALA A 47 -2.58 -0.75 3.45
N GLY A 48 -1.57 0.10 3.25
CA GLY A 48 -0.42 0.22 4.13
C GLY A 48 -0.81 0.56 5.58
N ILE A 49 -1.65 1.59 5.77
CA ILE A 49 -2.15 2.00 7.10
C ILE A 49 -2.95 0.87 7.77
N ALA A 50 -3.82 0.21 7.01
CA ALA A 50 -4.61 -0.92 7.53
C ALA A 50 -3.70 -2.09 7.96
N LEU A 51 -2.64 -2.36 7.21
CA LEU A 51 -1.68 -3.43 7.51
C LEU A 51 -0.84 -3.09 8.74
N LEU A 52 -0.39 -1.83 8.88
CA LEU A 52 0.28 -1.33 10.08
C LEU A 52 -0.62 -1.47 11.33
N SER A 53 -1.89 -1.09 11.21
CA SER A 53 -2.85 -1.18 12.31
C SER A 53 -3.06 -2.63 12.76
N LYS A 54 -3.22 -3.56 11.81
CA LYS A 54 -3.33 -4.99 12.12
C LYS A 54 -2.05 -5.55 12.74
N ASN A 55 -0.89 -5.08 12.26
CA ASN A 55 0.40 -5.50 12.79
C ASN A 55 0.60 -5.01 14.24
N ALA A 56 0.19 -3.77 14.56
CA ALA A 56 0.25 -3.24 15.92
C ALA A 56 -0.55 -4.11 16.91
N VAL A 57 -1.80 -4.44 16.58
CA VAL A 57 -2.65 -5.32 17.39
C VAL A 57 -2.03 -6.71 17.56
N ARG A 58 -1.39 -7.24 16.51
CA ARG A 58 -0.69 -8.54 16.59
C ARG A 58 0.50 -8.48 17.54
N LEU A 59 1.28 -7.40 17.51
CA LEU A 59 2.43 -7.21 18.39
C LEU A 59 2.02 -7.09 19.86
N GLU A 60 0.92 -6.38 20.15
CA GLU A 60 0.36 -6.30 21.51
C GLU A 60 -0.02 -7.68 22.05
N ARG A 61 -0.68 -8.52 21.23
CA ARG A 61 -1.01 -9.90 21.62
C ARG A 61 0.23 -10.76 21.88
N LEU A 62 1.29 -10.58 21.10
CA LEU A 62 2.56 -11.28 21.32
C LEU A 62 3.26 -10.80 22.59
N ALA A 63 3.19 -9.51 22.91
CA ALA A 63 3.71 -8.97 24.15
C ALA A 63 2.97 -9.54 25.37
N GLN A 64 1.63 -9.65 25.30
CA GLN A 64 0.83 -10.25 26.37
C GLN A 64 1.17 -11.74 26.56
N ARG A 65 1.21 -12.53 25.48
CA ARG A 65 1.59 -13.95 25.54
C ARG A 65 2.97 -14.18 26.14
N ARG A 66 3.93 -13.28 25.91
CA ARG A 66 5.26 -13.38 26.55
C ARG A 66 5.18 -13.19 28.06
N LYS A 67 4.33 -12.30 28.55
CA LYS A 67 4.11 -12.10 29.99
C LYS A 67 3.42 -13.29 30.63
N ASP A 68 2.47 -13.91 29.93
CA ASP A 68 1.74 -15.08 30.44
C ASP A 68 2.63 -16.34 30.54
N ASN A 69 3.73 -16.38 29.77
CA ASN A 69 4.68 -17.49 29.72
C ASN A 69 5.97 -17.27 30.54
N ALA A 70 6.09 -16.13 31.24
CA ALA A 70 7.25 -15.74 32.06
C ALA A 70 6.90 -15.88 33.55
#